data_AF-A0A654G5A2-F1
#
_entry.id   AF-A0A654G5A2-F1
#
_cell.length_a   1.000
_cell.length_b   1.000
_cell.length_c   1.000
_cell.angle_alpha   90.00
_cell.angle_beta   90.00
_cell.angle_gamma   90.00
#
_symmetry.space_group_name_H-M   'P 1'
#
loop_
_entity.id
_entity.type
_entity.pdbx_description
1 polymer ?
#
loop_
_entity_poly.entity_id
_entity_poly.type
_entity_poly.pdbx_seq_one_letter_code
_entity_poly.pdbx_strand_id
1 'polypeptide(L)'
;MWKGHLVAQFHGLCPSSTTIFTDLHPIWGKFGNITVRIISETAALISIPSTATRKWVVDIGFWQAENCSCTVYPWSPNGPLELEELQFAPT
;
A
#
# COMPACT_ATOMS: atom_id res chain seq x y z
N MET A 1 3.19 -18.15 -3.14
CA MET A 1 2.30 -17.85 -2.00
C MET A 1 2.54 -16.40 -1.60
N TRP A 2 1.55 -15.51 -1.70
CA TRP A 2 1.70 -14.06 -1.52
C TRP A 2 1.40 -13.64 -0.06
N LYS A 3 1.62 -14.56 0.90
CA LYS A 3 1.34 -14.32 2.32
C LYS A 3 2.22 -13.19 2.83
N GLY A 4 1.62 -12.19 3.48
CA GLY A 4 2.34 -11.05 4.06
C GLY A 4 2.61 -9.88 3.09
N HIS A 5 2.07 -9.94 1.87
CA HIS A 5 2.07 -8.79 0.96
C HIS A 5 0.87 -7.89 1.24
N LEU A 6 1.07 -6.61 1.02
CA LEU A 6 0.06 -5.56 1.05
C LEU A 6 -0.19 -5.09 -0.38
N VAL A 7 -1.40 -4.63 -0.64
CA VAL A 7 -1.75 -3.89 -1.85
C VAL A 7 -1.85 -2.42 -1.46
N ALA A 8 -1.12 -1.57 -2.17
CA ALA A 8 -1.28 -0.12 -2.14
C ALA A 8 -2.08 0.28 -3.38
N GLN A 9 -3.32 0.68 -3.18
CA GLN A 9 -4.22 1.20 -4.21
C GLN A 9 -4.12 2.72 -4.22
N PHE A 10 -3.57 3.28 -5.28
CA PHE A 10 -3.40 4.72 -5.45
C PHE A 10 -4.69 5.36 -5.98
N HIS A 11 -4.99 6.56 -5.49
CA HIS A 11 -6.12 7.40 -5.90
C HIS A 11 -5.72 8.29 -7.10
N GLY A 12 -5.05 7.69 -8.09
CA GLY A 12 -4.43 8.37 -9.22
C GLY A 12 -3.44 7.45 -9.93
N LEU A 13 -2.54 8.04 -10.72
CA LEU A 13 -1.45 7.28 -11.33
C LEU A 13 -0.49 6.80 -10.26
N CYS A 14 -0.18 5.50 -10.30
CA CYS A 14 0.78 4.87 -9.42
C CYS A 14 2.18 5.46 -9.71
N PRO A 15 2.86 6.02 -8.70
CA PRO A 15 4.22 6.49 -8.87
C PRO A 15 5.18 5.34 -9.18
N SER A 16 6.39 5.66 -9.64
CA SER A 16 7.38 4.64 -9.98
C SER A 16 7.74 3.79 -8.75
N SER A 17 8.13 2.53 -8.96
CA SER A 17 8.53 1.65 -7.85
C SER A 17 9.68 2.22 -7.02
N THR A 18 10.60 2.96 -7.67
CA THR A 18 11.73 3.63 -7.02
C THR A 18 11.26 4.78 -6.13
N THR A 19 10.30 5.57 -6.60
CA THR A 19 9.71 6.67 -5.82
C THR A 19 8.98 6.13 -4.60
N ILE A 20 8.08 5.16 -4.80
CA ILE A 20 7.34 4.50 -3.71
C ILE A 20 8.31 3.91 -2.68
N PHE A 21 9.37 3.24 -3.15
CA PHE A 21 10.39 2.71 -2.26
C PHE A 21 11.07 3.83 -1.48
N THR A 22 11.52 4.90 -2.14
CA THR A 22 12.26 6.00 -1.48
C THR A 22 11.43 6.69 -0.40
N ASP A 23 10.13 6.89 -0.63
CA ASP A 23 9.26 7.61 0.29
C ASP A 23 8.78 6.74 1.46
N LEU A 24 8.44 5.48 1.18
CA LEU A 24 7.85 4.59 2.18
C LEU A 24 8.89 3.79 2.94
N HIS A 25 10.06 3.51 2.35
CA HIS A 25 11.12 2.72 3.00
C HIS A 25 11.62 3.32 4.32
N PRO A 26 11.82 4.64 4.49
CA PRO A 26 12.24 5.22 5.77
C PRO A 26 11.27 4.95 6.93
N ILE A 27 9.98 4.76 6.60
CA ILE A 27 8.90 4.59 7.58
C ILE A 27 8.62 3.10 7.79
N TRP A 28 8.42 2.37 6.70
CA TRP A 28 8.00 0.97 6.71
C TRP A 28 9.18 0.00 6.79
N GLY A 29 10.36 0.45 6.41
CA GLY A 29 11.59 -0.34 6.31
C GLY A 29 12.47 -0.35 7.55
N LYS A 30 12.01 0.24 8.67
CA LYS A 30 12.78 0.32 9.93
C LYS A 30 13.30 -1.04 10.43
N PHE A 31 12.58 -2.12 10.13
CA PHE A 31 12.89 -3.48 10.57
C PHE A 31 13.10 -4.44 9.39
N GLY A 32 13.67 -3.93 8.30
CA GLY A 32 14.03 -4.68 7.10
C GLY A 32 13.52 -4.03 5.82
N ASN A 33 14.20 -4.27 4.71
CA ASN A 33 13.87 -3.62 3.44
C ASN A 33 12.50 -4.05 2.94
N ILE A 34 11.68 -3.06 2.59
CA ILE A 34 10.44 -3.30 1.87
C ILE A 34 10.74 -3.67 0.42
N THR A 35 9.84 -4.40 -0.22
CA THR A 35 9.90 -4.63 -1.66
C THR A 35 8.65 -4.06 -2.31
N VAL A 36 8.82 -3.36 -3.43
CA VAL A 36 7.72 -2.71 -4.15
C VAL A 36 7.68 -3.30 -5.56
N ARG A 37 6.48 -3.71 -5.99
CA ARG A 37 6.23 -4.20 -7.34
C ARG A 37 4.96 -3.58 -7.89
N ILE A 38 5.06 -2.86 -8.99
CA ILE A 38 3.88 -2.30 -9.68
C ILE A 38 3.07 -3.46 -10.28
N ILE A 39 1.76 -3.47 -10.06
CA ILE A 39 0.85 -4.52 -10.55
C ILE A 39 -0.23 -3.97 -11.49
N SER A 40 -0.50 -2.66 -11.44
CA SER A 40 -1.35 -1.95 -12.40
C SER A 40 -0.96 -0.47 -12.47
N GLU A 41 -1.62 0.30 -13.35
CA GLU A 41 -1.44 1.75 -13.46
C GLU A 41 -1.83 2.51 -12.18
N THR A 42 -2.62 1.90 -11.30
CA THR A 42 -3.11 2.52 -10.06
C THR A 42 -2.77 1.72 -8.81
N ALA A 43 -2.04 0.60 -8.91
CA ALA A 43 -1.76 -0.23 -7.75
C ALA A 43 -0.36 -0.83 -7.74
N ALA A 44 0.20 -0.94 -6.53
CA ALA A 44 1.46 -1.61 -6.26
C ALA A 44 1.27 -2.68 -5.18
N LEU A 45 2.03 -3.77 -5.32
CA LEU A 45 2.19 -4.79 -4.30
C LEU A 45 3.44 -4.47 -3.47
N ILE A 46 3.28 -4.41 -2.15
CA ILE A 46 4.36 -4.07 -1.23
C ILE A 46 4.53 -5.18 -0.21
N SER A 47 5.75 -5.70 -0.04
CA SER A 47 6.05 -6.65 1.04
C SER A 47 6.87 -5.96 2.11
N ILE A 48 6.39 -6.07 3.35
CA ILE A 48 7.03 -5.56 4.56
C ILE A 48 7.46 -6.77 5.40
N PRO A 49 8.77 -6.94 5.68
CA PRO A 49 9.28 -8.12 6.38
C PRO A 49 8.80 -8.17 7.84
N SER A 50 8.72 -7.01 8.49
CA SER A 50 8.24 -6.90 9.88
C SER A 50 6.71 -7.04 9.96
N THR A 51 6.25 -8.07 10.67
CA THR A 51 4.81 -8.29 10.91
C THR A 51 4.18 -7.17 11.73
N ALA A 52 4.92 -6.60 12.70
CA ALA A 52 4.42 -5.49 13.51
C ALA A 52 4.21 -4.24 12.65
N THR A 53 5.20 -3.89 11.81
CA THR A 53 5.09 -2.76 10.89
C THR A 53 4.00 -2.99 9.86
N ARG A 54 3.88 -4.21 9.31
CA ARG A 54 2.81 -4.56 8.38
C ARG A 54 1.43 -4.35 8.99
N LYS A 55 1.21 -4.79 10.24
CA LYS A 55 -0.08 -4.58 10.93
C LYS A 55 -0.36 -3.10 11.14
N TRP A 56 0.63 -2.33 11.57
CA TRP A 56 0.51 -0.89 11.78
C TRP A 56 0.22 -0.12 10.48
N VAL A 57 0.87 -0.49 9.36
CA VAL A 57 0.60 0.10 8.05
C VAL A 57 -0.85 -0.12 7.61
N VAL A 58 -1.37 -1.32 7.81
CA VAL A 58 -2.77 -1.66 7.50
C VAL A 58 -3.75 -0.96 8.45
N ASP A 59 -3.41 -0.83 9.73
CA ASP A 59 -4.25 -0.18 10.74
C ASP A 59 -4.43 1.31 10.45
N ILE A 60 -3.37 1.99 9.98
CA ILE A 60 -3.47 3.37 9.47
C ILE A 60 -4.28 3.42 8.18
N GLY A 61 -4.10 2.44 7.29
CA GLY A 61 -4.90 2.26 6.07
C GLY A 61 -4.65 3.28 4.96
N PHE A 62 -4.27 4.53 5.27
CA PHE A 62 -4.09 5.61 4.30
C PHE A 62 -2.66 6.17 4.33
N TRP A 63 -2.04 6.26 3.16
CA TRP A 63 -0.64 6.62 2.98
C TRP A 63 -0.45 7.54 1.79
N GLN A 64 0.73 8.15 1.70
CA GLN A 64 1.11 8.99 0.58
C GLN A 64 2.49 8.59 0.10
N ALA A 65 2.63 8.45 -1.21
CA ALA A 65 3.92 8.40 -1.89
C ALA A 65 3.94 9.53 -2.91
N GLU A 66 4.97 10.36 -2.82
CA GLU A 66 5.14 11.56 -3.60
C GLU A 66 3.94 12.53 -3.43
N ASN A 67 3.21 12.81 -4.50
CA ASN A 67 1.98 13.61 -4.51
C ASN A 67 0.73 12.74 -4.78
N CYS A 68 0.81 11.43 -4.53
CA CYS A 68 -0.27 10.49 -4.77
C CYS A 68 -0.63 9.76 -3.48
N SER A 69 -1.88 9.88 -3.06
CA SER A 69 -2.39 9.16 -1.91
C SER A 69 -2.76 7.72 -2.29
N CYS A 70 -2.62 6.80 -1.34
CA CYS A 70 -2.98 5.41 -1.51
C CYS A 70 -3.62 4.80 -0.26
N THR A 71 -4.56 3.90 -0.50
CA THR A 71 -5.13 3.03 0.52
C THR A 71 -4.37 1.71 0.53
N VAL A 72 -3.97 1.25 1.71
CA VAL A 72 -3.17 0.04 1.89
C VAL A 72 -3.97 -1.01 2.63
N TYR A 73 -4.10 -2.19 2.04
CA TYR A 73 -4.83 -3.32 2.62
C TYR A 73 -4.09 -4.64 2.39
N PRO A 74 -4.32 -5.67 3.22
CA PRO A 74 -3.69 -6.97 3.05
C PRO A 74 -4.07 -7.59 1.70
N TRP A 75 -3.09 -8.13 0.99
CA TRP A 75 -3.34 -8.85 -0.26
C TRP A 75 -4.19 -10.10 0.00
N SER A 76 -5.22 -10.29 -0.81
CA SER A 76 -6.13 -11.45 -0.80
C SER A 76 -6.21 -12.05 -2.21
N PRO A 77 -6.28 -13.39 -2.34
CA PRO A 77 -6.43 -14.05 -3.64
C PRO A 77 -7.79 -13.77 -4.29
N ASN A 78 -8.79 -13.38 -3.50
CA ASN A 78 -10.14 -13.05 -3.95
C ASN A 78 -10.29 -11.59 -4.42
N GLY A 79 -9.18 -10.83 -4.47
CA GLY A 79 -9.23 -9.38 -4.71
C GLY A 79 -9.68 -8.60 -3.47
N PRO A 80 -9.63 -7.26 -3.51
CA PRO A 80 -10.14 -6.43 -2.42
C PRO A 80 -11.60 -6.78 -2.14
N LEU A 81 -11.89 -7.22 -0.91
CA LEU A 81 -13.23 -7.62 -0.47
C LEU A 81 -14.18 -6.42 -0.34
N GLU A 82 -13.62 -5.23 -0.16
CA GLU A 82 -14.34 -3.95 -0.14
C GLU A 82 -13.35 -2.91 -0.65
N LEU A 83 -13.45 -2.55 -1.93
CA LEU A 83 -13.06 -1.20 -2.30
C LEU A 83 -14.26 -0.37 -1.80
N GLU A 84 -14.18 0.12 -0.55
CA GLU A 84 -15.21 0.99 0.01
C GLU A 84 -15.42 2.13 -0.99
N GLU A 85 -16.50 2.05 -1.76
CA GLU A 85 -16.94 3.15 -2.59
C GLU A 85 -17.14 4.33 -1.64
N LEU A 86 -16.44 5.44 -1.89
CA LEU A 86 -16.59 6.68 -1.12
C LEU A 86 -18.08 7.07 -1.12
N GLN A 87 -18.81 6.66 -0.08
CA GLN A 87 -20.23 6.97 0.09
C GLN A 87 -20.37 8.41 0.63
N PHE A 88 -20.16 9.37 -0.29
CA PHE A 88 -20.50 10.79 -0.18
C PHE A 88 -19.80 11.58 0.94
N ALA A 89 -19.63 12.89 0.69
CA ALA A 89 -19.24 13.85 1.71
C ALA A 89 -20.45 14.15 2.62
N PRO A 90 -20.26 14.31 3.94
CA PRO A 90 -21.34 14.79 4.82
C PRO A 90 -21.74 16.21 4.37
N THR A 91 -23.06 16.43 4.25
CA THR A 91 -23.66 17.70 3.83
C THR A 91 -23.76 18.68 4.98
#